data_AF-A0A2V2YDV8-F1
#
_entry.id   AF-A0A2V2YDV8-F1
#
_cell.length_a   1.000
_cell.length_b   1.000
_cell.length_c   1.000
_cell.angle_alpha   90.00
_cell.angle_beta   90.00
_cell.angle_gamma   90.00
#
_symmetry.space_group_name_H-M   'P 1'
#
loop_
_entity.id
_entity.type
_entity.pdbx_description
1 polymer ?
#
loop_
_entity_poly.entity_id
_entity_poly.type
_entity_poly.pdbx_seq_one_letter_code
_entity_poly.pdbx_strand_id
1 'polypeptide(L)' 'MQAELHEPIVVGECEHDACEKPLEVGQVVWKKGHDLYCSLRCMINDMRSPKGKGGEAFGSTGPFDKSAR' A
#
# COMPACT_ATOMS: atom_id res chain seq x y z
N MET A 1 -35.88 10.44 -19.97
CA MET A 1 -35.14 9.42 -19.23
C MET A 1 -33.70 9.89 -19.19
N GLN A 2 -33.27 10.51 -18.08
CA GLN A 2 -31.86 10.87 -17.89
C GLN A 2 -31.17 9.64 -17.31
N ALA A 3 -30.16 9.11 -18.01
CA ALA A 3 -29.27 8.12 -17.44
C ALA A 3 -28.34 8.86 -16.48
N GLU A 4 -28.52 8.64 -15.18
CA GLU A 4 -27.65 9.15 -14.14
C GLU A 4 -26.31 8.43 -14.30
N LEU A 5 -25.37 9.09 -14.99
CA LEU A 5 -24.01 8.60 -15.19
C LEU A 5 -23.33 8.60 -13.81
N HIS A 6 -23.46 7.49 -13.08
CA HIS A 6 -22.75 7.31 -11.82
C HIS A 6 -21.26 7.26 -12.13
N GLU A 7 -20.58 8.37 -11.87
CA GLU A 7 -19.12 8.44 -11.92
C GLU A 7 -18.52 7.38 -10.98
N PRO A 8 -17.52 6.61 -11.45
CA PRO A 8 -16.90 5.60 -10.61
C PRO A 8 -16.22 6.28 -9.43
N ILE A 9 -16.64 5.93 -8.21
CA ILE A 9 -16.03 6.46 -7.00
C ILE A 9 -14.68 5.77 -6.82
N VAL A 10 -13.60 6.52 -7.04
CA VAL A 10 -12.22 6.06 -6.83
C VAL A 10 -11.86 6.24 -5.36
N VAL A 11 -11.57 5.12 -4.66
CA VAL A 11 -11.16 5.11 -3.25
C VAL A 11 -9.65 5.24 -3.05
N GLY A 12 -8.87 5.03 -4.10
CA GLY A 12 -7.42 5.15 -4.05
C GLY A 12 -6.78 4.65 -5.33
N GLU A 13 -5.47 4.50 -5.29
CA GLU A 13 -4.65 4.07 -6.42
C GLU A 13 -3.88 2.82 -6.03
N CYS A 14 -3.58 1.96 -7.00
CA CYS A 14 -2.72 0.81 -6.74
C CYS A 14 -1.31 1.28 -6.39
N GLU A 15 -0.79 0.82 -5.24
CA GLU A 15 0.55 1.15 -4.75
C GLU A 15 1.67 0.64 -5.68
N HIS A 16 1.36 -0.31 -6.57
CA HIS A 16 2.31 -0.79 -7.55
C HIS A 16 2.45 0.23 -8.70
N ASP A 17 3.60 0.92 -8.77
CA ASP A 17 3.91 1.95 -9.77
C ASP A 17 3.74 1.52 -11.24
N ALA A 18 3.78 0.22 -11.56
CA ALA A 18 3.57 -0.25 -12.92
C ALA A 18 2.09 -0.58 -13.24
N CYS A 19 1.19 -0.62 -12.23
CA CYS A 19 -0.25 -0.83 -12.45
C CYS A 19 -0.92 0.51 -12.77
N GLU A 20 -0.65 1.59 -12.00
CA GLU A 20 -1.31 2.92 -12.08
C GLU A 20 -2.85 2.86 -12.19
N LYS A 21 -3.46 1.73 -11.79
CA LYS A 21 -4.90 1.55 -11.90
C LYS A 21 -5.61 2.17 -10.70
N PRO A 22 -6.68 2.95 -10.94
CA PRO A 22 -7.55 3.41 -9.87
C PRO A 22 -8.24 2.22 -9.21
N LEU A 23 -8.45 2.32 -7.90
CA LEU A 23 -9.22 1.37 -7.11
C LEU A 23 -10.63 1.94 -6.94
N GLU A 24 -11.63 1.26 -7.49
CA GLU A 24 -13.02 1.69 -7.48
C GLU A 24 -13.80 1.09 -6.29
N VAL A 25 -14.82 1.79 -5.81
CA VAL A 25 -15.74 1.27 -4.78
C VAL A 25 -16.43 0.00 -5.31
N GLY A 26 -16.38 -1.06 -4.51
CA GLY A 26 -16.98 -2.36 -4.86
C GLY A 26 -16.06 -3.30 -5.63
N GLN A 27 -14.87 -2.84 -6.07
CA GLN A 27 -13.85 -3.71 -6.63
C GLN A 27 -13.15 -4.52 -5.54
N VAL A 28 -12.77 -5.77 -5.86
CA VAL A 28 -11.92 -6.57 -4.99
C VAL A 28 -10.49 -6.01 -5.01
N VAL A 29 -10.01 -5.57 -3.84
CA VAL A 29 -8.67 -5.03 -3.64
C VAL A 29 -7.87 -5.89 -2.67
N TRP A 30 -6.55 -5.88 -2.83
CA TRP A 30 -5.61 -6.61 -1.97
C TRP A 30 -4.91 -5.63 -1.05
N LYS A 31 -4.79 -5.97 0.23
CA LYS A 31 -4.22 -5.07 1.25
C LYS A 31 -3.02 -5.72 1.94
N LYS A 32 -1.94 -4.95 2.12
CA LYS A 32 -0.77 -5.33 2.91
C LYS A 32 -0.38 -4.16 3.82
N GLY A 33 -0.62 -4.28 5.12
CA GLY A 33 -0.39 -3.16 6.04
C GLY A 33 -1.25 -1.95 5.67
N HIS A 34 -0.62 -0.86 5.26
CA HIS A 34 -1.27 0.36 4.77
C HIS A 34 -1.38 0.42 3.24
N ASP A 35 -0.71 -0.48 2.51
CA ASP A 35 -0.64 -0.47 1.04
C ASP A 35 -1.86 -1.20 0.43
N LEU A 36 -2.39 -0.65 -0.66
CA LEU A 36 -3.54 -1.18 -1.42
C LEU A 36 -3.14 -1.54 -2.85
N TYR A 37 -3.62 -2.68 -3.35
CA TYR A 37 -3.25 -3.20 -4.66
C TYR A 37 -4.46 -3.63 -5.50
N CYS A 38 -4.38 -3.31 -6.80
CA CYS A 38 -5.36 -3.65 -7.83
C CYS A 38 -5.53 -5.18 -8.03
N SER A 39 -4.51 -5.97 -7.69
CA SER A 39 -4.50 -7.43 -7.86
C SER A 39 -3.43 -8.10 -6.99
N LEU A 40 -3.59 -9.40 -6.73
CA LEU A 40 -2.60 -10.23 -6.03
C LEU A 40 -1.22 -10.18 -6.72
N ARG A 41 -1.20 -10.12 -8.06
CA ARG A 41 0.04 -10.04 -8.84
C ARG A 41 0.81 -8.76 -8.55
N CYS A 42 0.12 -7.63 -8.40
CA CYS A 42 0.74 -6.35 -8.09
C CYS A 42 1.31 -6.34 -6.68
N MET A 43 0.57 -6.88 -5.71
CA MET A 43 1.06 -7.07 -4.35
C MET A 43 2.32 -7.94 -4.30
N ILE A 44 2.34 -9.09 -5.00
CA ILE A 44 3.51 -9.97 -5.05
C ILE A 44 4.70 -9.30 -5.74
N ASN A 45 4.48 -8.59 -6.83
CA ASN A 45 5.55 -7.88 -7.54
C ASN A 45 6.18 -6.78 -6.67
N ASP A 46 5.35 -6.01 -5.97
CA ASP A 46 5.80 -5.00 -5.02
C ASP A 46 6.57 -5.63 -3.85
N MET A 47 6.11 -6.75 -3.32
CA MET A 47 6.83 -7.50 -2.28
C MET A 47 8.20 -8.03 -2.72
N ARG A 48 8.35 -8.37 -4.00
CA ARG A 48 9.61 -8.88 -4.57
C ARG A 48 10.62 -7.76 -4.86
N SER A 49 10.12 -6.56 -5.11
CA SER A 49 10.93 -5.37 -5.32
C SER A 49 10.45 -4.29 -4.37
N PRO A 50 10.76 -4.38 -3.06
CA PRO A 50 10.39 -3.35 -2.11
C PRO A 50 11.06 -2.05 -2.56
N LYS A 51 10.31 -1.15 -3.20
CA LYS A 51 10.76 0.22 -3.37
C LYS A 51 11.00 0.73 -1.97
N GLY A 52 12.22 1.17 -1.68
CA GLY A 52 12.60 1.71 -0.38
C GLY A 52 11.80 2.98 -0.04
N LYS A 53 10.53 2.83 0.31
CA LYS A 53 9.78 3.83 1.06
C LYS A 53 10.26 3.69 2.50
N GLY A 54 11.22 4.54 2.87
CA GLY A 54 11.65 4.68 4.25
C GLY A 54 10.46 5.06 5.13
N GLY A 55 10.26 4.29 6.21
CA GLY A 55 9.19 4.45 7.18
C GLY A 55 8.63 3.08 7.53
N GLU A 56 8.93 2.45 8.65
CA GLU A 56 9.47 2.93 9.91
C GLU A 56 10.50 1.92 10.39
N ALA A 57 11.75 2.37 10.54
CA ALA A 57 12.57 1.81 11.59
C ALA A 57 11.77 2.01 12.86
N PHE A 58 11.25 0.93 13.44
CA PHE A 58 10.83 0.94 14.84
C PHE A 58 12.07 1.36 15.63
N GLY A 59 12.15 2.67 15.87
CA GLY A 59 13.13 3.28 16.74
C GLY A 59 12.81 2.84 18.15
N SER A 60 13.16 1.60 18.47
CA SER A 60 13.51 1.22 19.83
C SER A 60 14.75 2.02 20.17
N THR A 61 14.48 3.16 20.76
CA THR A 61 15.40 3.99 21.50
C THR A 61 16.40 3.15 22.31
N GLY A 62 17.69 3.37 22.03
CA GLY A 62 18.76 3.18 23.01
C GLY A 62 19.70 1.98 22.82
N PRO A 63 21.00 2.20 22.54
CA PRO A 63 22.02 1.32 23.07
C PRO A 63 22.06 1.52 24.59
N PHE A 64 21.66 0.52 25.38
CA PHE A 64 21.95 0.53 26.80
C PHE A 64 23.46 0.32 26.96
N ASP A 65 24.16 1.45 27.03
CA ASP A 65 25.57 1.59 27.33
C ASP A 65 25.86 0.98 28.71
N LYS A 66 26.76 -0.01 28.73
CA LYS A 66 27.64 -0.45 29.83
C LYS A 66 27.42 0.17 31.22
N SER A 67 27.19 -0.68 32.22
CA SER A 67 27.93 -0.58 33.48
C SER A 67 28.02 -1.93 34.17
N ALA A 68 29.25 -2.40 34.23
CA ALA A 68 29.69 -3.54 35.01
C ALA A 68 29.35 -3.35 36.50
N ARG A 69 28.97 -4.43 37.15
CA ARG A 69 29.23 -4.67 38.57
C ARG A 69 29.36 -6.16 38.82
#